data_AF-A0A519JYC9-F1
#
_entry.id   AF-A0A519JYC9-F1
#
_cell.length_a   1.000
_cell.length_b   1.000
_cell.length_c   1.000
_cell.angle_alpha   90.00
_cell.angle_beta   90.00
_cell.angle_gamma   90.00
#
_symmetry.space_group_name_H-M   'P 1'
#
loop_
_entity.id
_entity.type
_entity.pdbx_description
1 polymer ?
#
loop_
_entity_poly.entity_id
_entity_poly.type
_entity_poly.pdbx_seq_one_letter_code
_entity_poly.pdbx_strand_id
1 'polypeptide(L)'
;WRDYSALEIRPDDLFGNGERAGLFQWNYQLNRLNQPVDKEEWGMTPQTVNAYYNSANNEIVFPAAILQPPFFDPDADPAVNYGGIGGVIGHEIGHGFDDQGSKSDGDGVLRNWWTPADKANFEALTARLGAQYGQFEPLPGHPIQGGLTMGENIGDAAGVAVGLEAYHLSLNGQAAPVLDGITGDQRFFFGWAQVWQSKYREDALINQIATDSHSPAEFRVIGPVRNVDAWYEAFGVQPGSRYYLAPEERVRIW
;
A
#
# COMPACT_ATOMS: atom_id res chain seq x y z
N TRP A 1 -26.55 -4.43 2.26
CA TRP A 1 -26.77 -3.12 1.61
C TRP A 1 -27.29 -2.13 2.63
N ARG A 2 -26.80 -0.88 2.58
CA ARG A 2 -27.18 0.15 3.55
C ARG A 2 -28.59 0.67 3.28
N ASP A 3 -29.44 0.68 4.31
CA ASP A 3 -30.78 1.26 4.23
C ASP A 3 -30.72 2.78 4.46
N TYR A 4 -31.35 3.54 3.57
CA TYR A 4 -31.45 4.99 3.60
C TYR A 4 -32.90 5.49 3.79
N SER A 5 -33.84 4.59 4.13
CA SER A 5 -35.25 4.92 4.30
C SER A 5 -35.51 6.06 5.30
N ALA A 6 -34.64 6.20 6.32
CA ALA A 6 -34.72 7.26 7.33
C ALA A 6 -34.05 8.59 6.94
N LEU A 7 -33.41 8.68 5.76
CA LEU A 7 -32.76 9.90 5.28
C LEU A 7 -33.71 10.70 4.38
N GLU A 8 -34.18 11.84 4.89
CA GLU A 8 -35.00 12.77 4.11
C GLU A 8 -34.11 13.75 3.32
N ILE A 9 -34.31 13.81 1.99
CA ILE A 9 -33.65 14.75 1.10
C ILE A 9 -34.69 15.68 0.47
N ARG A 10 -34.41 16.99 0.47
CA ARG A 10 -35.26 18.04 -0.09
C ARG A 10 -34.54 18.76 -1.25
N PRO A 11 -35.18 18.89 -2.42
CA PRO A 11 -34.50 19.41 -3.62
C PRO A 11 -34.10 20.89 -3.53
N ASP A 12 -34.71 21.66 -2.63
CA ASP A 12 -34.55 23.10 -2.46
C ASP A 12 -33.79 23.52 -1.18
N ASP A 13 -33.25 22.55 -0.42
CA ASP A 13 -32.62 22.78 0.88
C ASP A 13 -31.28 22.03 1.00
N LEU A 14 -30.25 22.53 0.31
CA LEU A 14 -28.90 21.95 0.33
C LEU A 14 -28.31 21.92 1.75
N PHE A 15 -28.42 23.03 2.50
CA PHE A 15 -27.85 23.12 3.83
C PHE A 15 -28.51 22.12 4.78
N GLY A 16 -29.83 22.09 4.83
CA GLY A 16 -30.55 21.14 5.67
C GLY A 16 -30.37 19.68 5.21
N ASN A 17 -30.14 19.40 3.92
CA ASN A 17 -29.73 18.06 3.48
C ASN A 17 -28.39 17.66 4.09
N GLY A 18 -27.43 18.58 4.17
CA GLY A 18 -26.14 18.36 4.84
C GLY A 18 -26.33 18.02 6.33
N GLU A 19 -27.15 18.79 7.04
CA GLU A 19 -27.46 18.52 8.46
C GLU A 19 -28.17 17.17 8.65
N ARG A 20 -29.18 16.87 7.83
CA ARG A 20 -29.92 15.60 7.88
C ARG A 20 -29.03 14.40 7.58
N ALA A 21 -28.14 14.51 6.59
CA ALA A 21 -27.18 13.45 6.28
C ALA A 21 -26.18 13.22 7.43
N GLY A 22 -25.68 14.30 8.04
CA GLY A 22 -24.80 14.21 9.21
C GLY A 22 -25.48 13.52 10.40
N LEU A 23 -26.71 13.92 10.73
CA LEU A 23 -27.49 13.30 11.80
C LEU A 23 -27.83 11.84 11.51
N PHE A 24 -28.18 11.51 10.27
CA PHE A 24 -28.40 10.13 9.83
C PHE A 24 -27.15 9.27 10.02
N GLN A 25 -25.96 9.75 9.63
CA GLN A 25 -24.70 9.05 9.83
C GLN A 25 -24.38 8.87 11.32
N TRP A 26 -24.60 9.90 12.15
CA TRP A 26 -24.41 9.82 13.59
C TRP A 26 -25.29 8.73 14.22
N ASN A 27 -26.59 8.75 13.91
CA ASN A 27 -27.53 7.76 14.43
C ASN A 27 -27.19 6.34 13.96
N TYR A 28 -26.75 6.18 12.70
CA TYR A 28 -26.26 4.90 12.21
C TYR A 28 -25.10 4.37 13.07
N GLN A 29 -24.07 5.19 13.34
CA GLN A 29 -22.94 4.76 14.19
C GLN A 29 -23.36 4.49 15.64
N LEU A 30 -24.22 5.33 16.22
CA LEU A 30 -24.72 5.17 17.58
C LEU A 30 -25.49 3.85 17.75
N ASN A 31 -26.29 3.48 16.75
CA ASN A 31 -27.09 2.25 16.76
C ASN A 31 -26.24 0.96 16.67
N ARG A 32 -24.93 1.08 16.38
CA ARG A 32 -24.00 -0.06 16.42
C ARG A 32 -23.56 -0.41 17.84
N LEU A 33 -23.73 0.49 18.80
CA LEU A 33 -23.36 0.22 20.19
C LEU A 33 -24.17 -0.96 20.75
N ASN A 34 -23.50 -1.85 21.49
CA ASN A 34 -24.07 -3.08 22.05
C ASN A 34 -24.61 -4.09 21.01
N GLN A 35 -24.33 -3.90 19.73
CA GLN A 35 -24.57 -4.88 18.68
C GLN A 35 -23.31 -5.70 18.41
N PRO A 36 -23.42 -6.94 17.89
CA PRO A 36 -22.27 -7.67 17.39
C PRO A 36 -21.60 -6.89 16.24
N VAL A 37 -20.30 -7.12 16.04
CA VAL A 37 -19.57 -6.59 14.89
C VAL A 37 -20.15 -7.21 13.62
N ASP A 38 -20.54 -6.36 12.67
CA ASP A 38 -20.90 -6.78 11.32
C ASP A 38 -19.62 -7.02 10.51
N LYS A 39 -19.34 -8.29 10.21
CA LYS A 39 -18.16 -8.70 9.42
C LYS A 39 -18.37 -8.58 7.91
N GLU A 40 -19.57 -8.25 7.45
CA GLU A 40 -19.86 -8.00 6.03
C GLU A 40 -19.77 -6.51 5.66
N GLU A 41 -19.61 -5.62 6.65
CA GLU A 41 -19.52 -4.19 6.43
C GLU A 41 -18.18 -3.78 5.81
N TRP A 42 -18.23 -3.04 4.70
CA TRP A 42 -17.05 -2.46 4.07
C TRP A 42 -16.77 -1.03 4.56
N GLY A 43 -15.49 -0.70 4.72
CA GLY A 43 -15.03 0.66 5.03
C GLY A 43 -15.02 1.62 3.84
N MET A 44 -15.16 1.09 2.61
CA MET A 44 -15.12 1.88 1.37
C MET A 44 -16.28 1.51 0.45
N THR A 45 -16.70 2.48 -0.37
CA THR A 45 -17.70 2.24 -1.42
C THR A 45 -17.08 1.58 -2.65
N PRO A 46 -17.83 0.79 -3.45
CA PRO A 46 -17.29 0.13 -4.64
C PRO A 46 -16.67 1.06 -5.70
N GLN A 47 -17.15 2.32 -5.77
CA GLN A 47 -16.65 3.35 -6.69
C GLN A 47 -15.39 4.07 -6.21
N THR A 48 -14.90 3.79 -5.00
CA THR A 48 -13.65 4.37 -4.49
C THR A 48 -12.46 3.72 -5.19
N VAL A 49 -11.57 4.51 -5.79
CA VAL A 49 -10.29 4.01 -6.33
C VAL A 49 -9.27 3.99 -5.19
N ASN A 50 -9.29 2.93 -4.39
CA ASN A 50 -8.36 2.69 -3.30
C ASN A 50 -8.42 1.20 -2.89
N ALA A 51 -7.62 0.78 -1.93
CA ALA A 51 -7.71 -0.51 -1.24
C ALA A 51 -7.47 -0.31 0.26
N TYR A 52 -7.75 -1.32 1.09
CA TYR A 52 -7.41 -1.27 2.51
C TYR A 52 -7.26 -2.65 3.16
N TYR A 53 -6.50 -2.66 4.25
CA TYR A 53 -6.49 -3.69 5.27
C TYR A 53 -7.19 -3.22 6.55
N ASN A 54 -7.92 -4.11 7.21
CA ASN A 54 -8.53 -3.86 8.51
C ASN A 54 -8.12 -4.94 9.51
N SER A 55 -7.32 -4.55 10.50
CA SER A 55 -6.75 -5.46 11.50
C SER A 55 -7.79 -6.13 12.39
N ALA A 56 -8.90 -5.45 12.72
CA ALA A 56 -9.93 -6.01 13.59
C ALA A 56 -10.73 -7.13 12.91
N ASN A 57 -10.86 -7.06 11.58
CA ASN A 57 -11.51 -8.10 10.78
C ASN A 57 -10.52 -9.08 10.14
N ASN A 58 -9.22 -8.76 10.17
CA ASN A 58 -8.16 -9.45 9.41
C ASN A 58 -8.58 -9.66 7.95
N GLU A 59 -8.96 -8.57 7.28
CA GLU A 59 -9.47 -8.57 5.91
C GLU A 59 -8.71 -7.58 5.03
N ILE A 60 -8.61 -7.93 3.74
CA ILE A 60 -8.15 -7.04 2.67
C ILE A 60 -9.30 -6.80 1.70
N VAL A 61 -9.51 -5.56 1.27
CA VAL A 61 -10.66 -5.18 0.45
C VAL A 61 -10.22 -4.37 -0.76
N PHE A 62 -10.71 -4.79 -1.93
CA PHE A 62 -10.47 -4.15 -3.23
C PHE A 62 -11.81 -3.72 -3.83
N PRO A 63 -12.22 -2.45 -3.65
CA PRO A 63 -13.32 -1.84 -4.37
C PRO A 63 -13.24 -2.09 -5.88
N ALA A 64 -14.40 -2.26 -6.54
CA ALA A 64 -14.46 -2.53 -7.97
C ALA A 64 -13.70 -1.48 -8.81
N ALA A 65 -13.67 -0.22 -8.37
CA ALA A 65 -13.00 0.86 -9.09
C ALA A 65 -11.46 0.87 -9.00
N ILE A 66 -10.80 0.09 -8.14
CA ILE A 66 -9.34 -0.09 -8.25
C ILE A 66 -8.96 -1.18 -9.26
N LEU A 67 -9.90 -2.07 -9.59
CA LEU A 67 -9.70 -3.20 -10.51
C LEU A 67 -9.83 -2.77 -11.98
N GLN A 68 -9.07 -1.75 -12.37
CA GLN A 68 -9.03 -1.18 -13.71
C GLN A 68 -7.60 -0.74 -14.09
N PRO A 69 -7.31 -0.44 -15.37
CA PRO A 69 -6.00 0.07 -15.76
C PRO A 69 -5.69 1.39 -15.03
N PRO A 70 -4.43 1.63 -14.62
CA PRO A 70 -3.25 0.81 -14.89
C PRO A 70 -3.00 -0.32 -13.88
N PHE A 71 -3.86 -0.53 -12.88
CA PHE A 71 -3.66 -1.59 -11.88
C PHE A 71 -3.93 -2.98 -12.45
N PHE A 72 -5.06 -3.13 -13.14
CA PHE A 72 -5.49 -4.41 -13.71
C PHE A 72 -6.12 -4.23 -15.08
N ASP A 73 -5.64 -5.00 -16.05
CA ASP A 73 -6.24 -5.17 -17.36
C ASP A 73 -6.25 -6.68 -17.70
N PRO A 74 -7.43 -7.31 -17.90
CA PRO A 74 -7.51 -8.73 -18.21
C PRO A 74 -6.82 -9.12 -19.53
N ASP A 75 -6.62 -8.16 -20.44
CA ASP A 75 -6.00 -8.37 -21.75
C ASP A 75 -4.51 -7.96 -21.78
N ALA A 76 -3.95 -7.40 -20.69
CA ALA A 76 -2.55 -6.98 -20.62
C ALA A 76 -1.56 -8.11 -20.31
N ASP A 77 -0.27 -7.84 -20.54
CA ASP A 77 0.83 -8.71 -20.12
C ASP A 77 0.79 -8.93 -18.60
N PRO A 78 0.85 -10.19 -18.12
CA PRO A 78 0.75 -10.48 -16.69
C PRO A 78 1.79 -9.76 -15.84
N ALA A 79 3.01 -9.51 -16.33
CA ALA A 79 4.03 -8.83 -15.53
C ALA A 79 3.56 -7.44 -15.09
N VAL A 80 2.82 -6.73 -15.95
CA VAL A 80 2.23 -5.42 -15.62
C VAL A 80 1.14 -5.55 -14.57
N ASN A 81 0.24 -6.54 -14.69
CA ASN A 81 -0.79 -6.79 -13.68
C ASN A 81 -0.19 -7.16 -12.31
N TYR A 82 0.86 -7.99 -12.29
CA TYR A 82 1.55 -8.32 -11.04
C TYR A 82 2.30 -7.12 -10.45
N GLY A 83 2.87 -6.25 -11.28
CA GLY A 83 3.49 -4.99 -10.84
C GLY A 83 2.48 -3.95 -10.37
N GLY A 84 1.28 -3.95 -10.95
CA GLY A 84 0.15 -3.09 -10.58
C GLY A 84 -0.66 -3.70 -9.44
N ILE A 85 -1.82 -4.31 -9.76
CA ILE A 85 -2.73 -4.84 -8.74
C ILE A 85 -2.11 -5.95 -7.90
N GLY A 86 -1.19 -6.76 -8.43
CA GLY A 86 -0.47 -7.78 -7.65
C GLY A 86 0.38 -7.15 -6.54
N GLY A 87 1.05 -6.03 -6.83
CA GLY A 87 1.77 -5.23 -5.86
C GLY A 87 0.85 -4.61 -4.82
N VAL A 88 -0.32 -4.08 -5.21
CA VAL A 88 -1.33 -3.57 -4.27
C VAL A 88 -1.87 -4.70 -3.37
N ILE A 89 -2.12 -5.89 -3.92
CA ILE A 89 -2.55 -7.05 -3.11
C ILE A 89 -1.48 -7.43 -2.08
N GLY A 90 -0.22 -7.50 -2.50
CA GLY A 90 0.90 -7.74 -1.59
C GLY A 90 1.05 -6.64 -0.53
N HIS A 91 0.74 -5.39 -0.88
CA HIS A 91 0.74 -4.25 0.04
C HIS A 91 -0.33 -4.40 1.13
N GLU A 92 -1.58 -4.70 0.75
CA GLU A 92 -2.66 -4.90 1.74
C GLU A 92 -2.42 -6.14 2.62
N ILE A 93 -1.82 -7.21 2.08
CA ILE A 93 -1.37 -8.35 2.90
C ILE A 93 -0.26 -7.90 3.87
N GLY A 94 0.67 -7.07 3.40
CA GLY A 94 1.77 -6.52 4.19
C GLY A 94 1.29 -5.72 5.41
N HIS A 95 0.16 -5.02 5.31
CA HIS A 95 -0.45 -4.32 6.45
C HIS A 95 -0.88 -5.24 7.59
N GLY A 96 -1.15 -6.52 7.33
CA GLY A 96 -1.36 -7.52 8.39
C GLY A 96 -0.13 -7.75 9.26
N PHE A 97 1.06 -7.40 8.75
CA PHE A 97 2.34 -7.67 9.39
C PHE A 97 3.19 -6.42 9.62
N ASP A 98 2.71 -5.21 9.28
CA ASP A 98 3.45 -3.97 9.53
C ASP A 98 3.61 -3.63 11.03
N ASP A 99 4.20 -2.48 11.36
CA ASP A 99 4.49 -2.10 12.74
C ASP A 99 3.24 -1.90 13.62
N GLN A 100 2.04 -1.82 13.04
CA GLN A 100 0.76 -1.78 13.74
C GLN A 100 -0.03 -3.08 13.58
N GLY A 101 -0.15 -3.61 12.37
CA GLY A 101 -0.86 -4.84 12.06
C GLY A 101 -0.30 -6.06 12.80
N SER A 102 1.03 -6.15 12.90
CA SER A 102 1.72 -7.24 13.61
C SER A 102 1.41 -7.33 15.11
N LYS A 103 0.70 -6.35 15.68
CA LYS A 103 0.25 -6.36 17.08
C LYS A 103 -1.10 -7.08 17.28
N SER A 104 -1.79 -7.43 16.19
CA SER A 104 -3.05 -8.17 16.22
C SER A 104 -2.83 -9.60 15.73
N ASP A 105 -3.51 -10.57 16.34
CA ASP A 105 -3.47 -11.95 15.87
C ASP A 105 -4.43 -12.19 14.67
N GLY A 106 -4.46 -13.42 14.15
CA GLY A 106 -5.31 -13.78 13.00
C GLY A 106 -6.82 -13.69 13.23
N ASP A 107 -7.26 -13.54 14.49
CA ASP A 107 -8.65 -13.30 14.87
C ASP A 107 -8.96 -11.79 15.03
N GLY A 108 -7.99 -10.92 14.76
CA GLY A 108 -8.10 -9.47 14.89
C GLY A 108 -8.00 -8.94 16.32
N VAL A 109 -7.44 -9.73 17.24
CA VAL A 109 -7.31 -9.34 18.65
C VAL A 109 -5.91 -8.79 18.92
N LEU A 110 -5.84 -7.59 19.50
CA LEU A 110 -4.60 -6.98 19.94
C LEU A 110 -3.94 -7.82 21.05
N ARG A 111 -2.88 -8.57 20.69
CA ARG A 111 -2.08 -9.35 21.63
C ARG A 111 -0.71 -9.65 21.04
N ASN A 112 0.31 -9.77 21.88
CA ASN A 112 1.62 -10.19 21.42
C ASN A 112 1.63 -11.69 21.10
N TRP A 113 1.86 -12.03 19.84
CA TRP A 113 2.05 -13.40 19.35
C TRP A 113 3.49 -13.69 18.90
N TRP A 114 4.40 -12.74 19.11
CA TRP A 114 5.83 -12.86 18.78
C TRP A 114 6.65 -13.38 19.95
N THR A 115 7.71 -14.14 19.65
CA THR A 115 8.78 -14.33 20.63
C THR A 115 9.55 -13.02 20.82
N PRO A 116 10.20 -12.81 21.99
CA PRO A 116 11.00 -11.60 22.19
C PRO A 116 12.14 -11.44 21.17
N ALA A 117 12.72 -12.54 20.69
CA ALA A 117 13.81 -12.51 19.71
C ALA A 117 13.31 -12.07 18.33
N ASP A 118 12.18 -12.62 17.87
CA ASP A 118 11.61 -12.28 16.57
C ASP A 118 11.14 -10.82 16.54
N LYS A 119 10.52 -10.36 17.64
CA LYS A 119 10.13 -8.96 17.79
C LYS A 119 11.33 -8.01 17.70
N ALA A 120 12.43 -8.32 18.38
CA ALA A 120 13.64 -7.50 18.33
C ALA A 120 14.26 -7.47 16.92
N ASN A 121 14.23 -8.60 16.20
CA ASN A 121 14.69 -8.66 14.81
C ASN A 121 13.82 -7.79 13.88
N PHE A 122 12.49 -7.88 14.03
CA PHE A 122 11.55 -7.06 13.27
C PHE A 122 11.79 -5.56 13.53
N GLU A 123 11.89 -5.14 14.80
CA GLU A 123 12.19 -3.76 15.19
C GLU A 123 13.53 -3.26 14.63
N ALA A 124 14.56 -4.12 14.56
CA ALA A 124 15.84 -3.76 13.95
C ALA A 124 15.74 -3.54 12.44
N LEU A 125 14.98 -4.38 11.72
CA LEU A 125 14.77 -4.24 10.28
C LEU A 125 13.92 -3.02 9.94
N THR A 126 12.83 -2.77 10.67
CA THR A 126 12.00 -1.59 10.46
C THR A 126 12.75 -0.31 10.79
N ALA A 127 13.57 -0.29 11.85
CA ALA A 127 14.43 0.86 12.14
C ALA A 127 15.39 1.18 10.98
N ARG A 128 15.98 0.16 10.34
CA ARG A 128 16.82 0.35 9.15
C ARG A 128 16.02 0.88 7.96
N LEU A 129 14.82 0.35 7.71
CA LEU A 129 13.96 0.84 6.62
C LEU A 129 13.57 2.30 6.84
N GLY A 130 13.14 2.67 8.05
CA GLY A 130 12.83 4.05 8.40
C GLY A 130 14.02 4.99 8.24
N ALA A 131 15.23 4.53 8.58
CA ALA A 131 16.45 5.28 8.34
C ALA A 131 16.75 5.50 6.84
N GLN A 132 16.48 4.50 5.99
CA GLN A 132 16.59 4.69 4.53
C GLN A 132 15.61 5.76 4.03
N TYR A 133 14.34 5.70 4.44
CA TYR A 133 13.34 6.69 4.03
C TYR A 133 13.66 8.09 4.58
N GLY A 134 14.20 8.20 5.78
CA GLY A 134 14.63 9.46 6.38
C GLY A 134 15.74 10.20 5.62
N GLN A 135 16.43 9.52 4.68
CA GLN A 135 17.43 10.14 3.80
C GLN A 135 16.81 10.76 2.54
N PHE A 136 15.54 10.46 2.24
CA PHE A 136 14.87 11.03 1.08
C PHE A 136 14.36 12.43 1.39
N GLU A 137 14.63 13.35 0.46
CA GLU A 137 14.27 14.76 0.54
C GLU A 137 13.49 15.16 -0.72
N PRO A 138 12.16 14.93 -0.77
CA PRO A 138 11.31 15.30 -1.90
C PRO A 138 11.40 16.80 -2.25
N LEU A 139 11.60 17.64 -1.24
CA LEU A 139 11.81 19.09 -1.36
C LEU A 139 12.93 19.52 -0.41
N PRO A 140 13.80 20.47 -0.81
CA PRO A 140 14.86 20.97 0.06
C PRO A 140 14.33 21.45 1.42
N GLY A 141 14.90 20.95 2.51
CA GLY A 141 14.48 21.22 3.89
C GLY A 141 13.31 20.38 4.39
N HIS A 142 12.77 19.47 3.58
CA HIS A 142 11.60 18.65 3.91
C HIS A 142 11.89 17.15 3.69
N PRO A 143 12.69 16.51 4.57
CA PRO A 143 12.94 15.08 4.49
C PRO A 143 11.69 14.27 4.84
N ILE A 144 11.57 13.06 4.29
CA ILE A 144 10.51 12.12 4.67
C ILE A 144 10.68 11.73 6.14
N GLN A 145 9.55 11.70 6.85
CA GLN A 145 9.50 11.21 8.22
C GLN A 145 9.36 9.69 8.22
N GLY A 146 10.49 8.97 8.23
CA GLY A 146 10.49 7.50 8.15
C GLY A 146 9.67 6.79 9.23
N GLY A 147 9.58 7.37 10.43
CA GLY A 147 8.72 6.86 11.51
C GLY A 147 7.22 7.08 11.28
N LEU A 148 6.84 8.20 10.65
CA LEU A 148 5.43 8.49 10.27
C LEU A 148 4.96 7.55 9.16
N THR A 149 5.86 7.26 8.21
CA THR A 149 5.53 6.52 6.98
C THR A 149 5.78 5.01 7.09
N MET A 150 6.12 4.51 8.28
CA MET A 150 6.65 3.15 8.45
C MET A 150 5.69 2.06 7.95
N GLY A 151 4.42 2.09 8.36
CA GLY A 151 3.44 1.07 7.97
C GLY A 151 3.31 0.95 6.46
N GLU A 152 3.16 2.09 5.78
CA GLU A 152 3.07 2.18 4.33
C GLU A 152 4.35 1.74 3.62
N ASN A 153 5.51 2.12 4.15
CA ASN A 153 6.80 1.74 3.59
C ASN A 153 7.04 0.22 3.71
N ILE A 154 6.56 -0.42 4.78
CA ILE A 154 6.58 -1.88 4.95
C ILE A 154 5.59 -2.52 3.99
N GLY A 155 4.37 -1.96 3.86
CA GLY A 155 3.37 -2.41 2.89
C GLY A 155 3.93 -2.38 1.47
N ASP A 156 4.56 -1.29 1.05
CA ASP A 156 5.19 -1.17 -0.28
C ASP A 156 6.33 -2.19 -0.48
N ALA A 157 7.16 -2.40 0.54
CA ALA A 157 8.22 -3.40 0.49
C ALA A 157 7.64 -4.82 0.32
N ALA A 158 6.57 -5.13 1.05
CA ALA A 158 5.82 -6.39 0.91
C ALA A 158 5.20 -6.51 -0.48
N GLY A 159 4.56 -5.45 -0.97
CA GLY A 159 3.90 -5.39 -2.27
C GLY A 159 4.85 -5.72 -3.42
N VAL A 160 6.02 -5.09 -3.46
CA VAL A 160 7.02 -5.38 -4.49
C VAL A 160 7.58 -6.79 -4.35
N ALA A 161 7.91 -7.24 -3.14
CA ALA A 161 8.49 -8.57 -2.93
C ALA A 161 7.52 -9.70 -3.27
N VAL A 162 6.31 -9.67 -2.69
CA VAL A 162 5.26 -10.68 -2.89
C VAL A 162 4.74 -10.64 -4.33
N GLY A 163 4.53 -9.44 -4.90
CA GLY A 163 4.08 -9.29 -6.28
C GLY A 163 5.06 -9.89 -7.28
N LEU A 164 6.37 -9.65 -7.09
CA LEU A 164 7.41 -10.16 -7.97
C LEU A 164 7.55 -11.68 -7.85
N GLU A 165 7.57 -12.20 -6.62
CA GLU A 165 7.62 -13.65 -6.39
C GLU A 165 6.40 -14.34 -7.01
N ALA A 166 5.20 -13.78 -6.82
CA ALA A 166 3.98 -14.32 -7.42
C ALA A 166 4.01 -14.29 -8.95
N TYR A 167 4.59 -13.25 -9.54
CA TYR A 167 4.83 -13.20 -10.99
C TYR A 167 5.76 -14.33 -11.43
N HIS A 168 6.90 -14.51 -10.78
CA HIS A 168 7.86 -15.58 -11.10
C HIS A 168 7.24 -16.98 -10.96
N LEU A 169 6.46 -17.21 -9.90
CA LEU A 169 5.72 -18.47 -9.71
C LEU A 169 4.71 -18.70 -10.84
N SER A 170 4.03 -17.65 -11.33
CA SER A 170 3.06 -17.76 -12.43
C SER A 170 3.67 -18.26 -13.73
N LEU A 171 4.99 -18.10 -13.92
CA LEU A 171 5.71 -18.57 -15.10
C LEU A 171 5.89 -20.09 -15.11
N ASN A 172 5.65 -20.79 -14.00
CA ASN A 172 5.78 -22.26 -13.89
C ASN A 172 7.14 -22.77 -14.39
N GLY A 173 8.21 -22.04 -14.06
CA GLY A 173 9.59 -22.36 -14.46
C GLY A 173 9.94 -22.04 -15.92
N GLN A 174 9.04 -21.44 -16.69
CA GLN A 174 9.33 -20.94 -18.05
C GLN A 174 10.00 -19.56 -17.98
N ALA A 175 10.80 -19.24 -19.01
CA ALA A 175 11.32 -17.89 -19.17
C ALA A 175 10.17 -16.94 -19.53
N ALA A 176 10.13 -15.78 -18.87
CA ALA A 176 9.21 -14.71 -19.27
C ALA A 176 9.50 -14.25 -20.70
N PRO A 177 8.46 -13.98 -21.53
CA PRO A 177 8.68 -13.42 -22.85
C PRO A 177 9.32 -12.03 -22.75
N VAL A 178 10.25 -11.73 -23.65
CA VAL A 178 10.78 -10.39 -23.86
C VAL A 178 9.86 -9.70 -24.87
N LEU A 179 9.27 -8.57 -24.47
CA LEU A 179 8.35 -7.80 -25.30
C LEU A 179 9.00 -6.44 -25.59
N ASP A 180 9.11 -6.07 -26.87
CA ASP A 180 9.75 -4.82 -27.30
C ASP A 180 11.15 -4.57 -26.71
N GLY A 181 11.90 -5.65 -26.48
CA GLY A 181 13.25 -5.59 -25.89
C GLY A 181 13.26 -5.44 -24.36
N ILE A 182 12.10 -5.51 -23.70
CA ILE A 182 11.94 -5.36 -22.25
C ILE A 182 11.65 -6.72 -21.62
N THR A 183 12.39 -7.08 -20.56
CA THR A 183 12.22 -8.37 -19.85
C THR A 183 10.96 -8.38 -18.98
N GLY A 184 10.52 -9.57 -18.55
CA GLY A 184 9.39 -9.71 -17.62
C GLY A 184 9.56 -8.89 -16.34
N ASP A 185 10.71 -9.00 -15.69
CA ASP A 185 11.03 -8.26 -14.46
C ASP A 185 11.05 -6.75 -14.69
N GLN A 186 11.62 -6.28 -15.81
CA GLN A 186 11.57 -4.86 -16.16
C GLN A 186 10.12 -4.38 -16.32
N ARG A 187 9.25 -5.17 -16.97
CA ARG A 187 7.82 -4.83 -17.12
C ARG A 187 7.08 -4.85 -15.78
N PHE A 188 7.41 -5.77 -14.87
CA PHE A 188 6.89 -5.75 -13.50
C PHE A 188 7.25 -4.44 -12.79
N PHE A 189 8.53 -4.05 -12.80
CA PHE A 189 8.97 -2.80 -12.17
C PHE A 189 8.37 -1.56 -12.85
N PHE A 190 8.13 -1.59 -14.17
CA PHE A 190 7.39 -0.54 -14.85
C PHE A 190 5.92 -0.49 -14.42
N GLY A 191 5.25 -1.64 -14.24
CA GLY A 191 3.89 -1.70 -13.69
C GLY A 191 3.80 -1.06 -12.31
N TRP A 192 4.72 -1.41 -11.40
CA TRP A 192 4.82 -0.78 -10.08
C TRP A 192 5.05 0.72 -10.17
N ALA A 193 6.00 1.16 -10.99
CA ALA A 193 6.29 2.59 -11.14
C ALA A 193 5.11 3.38 -11.73
N GLN A 194 4.36 2.78 -12.66
CA GLN A 194 3.29 3.45 -13.39
C GLN A 194 2.07 3.74 -12.51
N VAL A 195 1.74 2.88 -11.54
CA VAL A 195 0.62 3.13 -10.61
C VAL A 195 0.88 4.36 -9.73
N TRP A 196 2.15 4.71 -9.52
CA TRP A 196 2.58 5.85 -8.72
C TRP A 196 2.82 7.12 -9.53
N GLN A 197 2.44 7.17 -10.80
CA GLN A 197 2.69 8.33 -11.66
C GLN A 197 1.90 9.58 -11.18
N SER A 198 2.56 10.40 -10.37
CA SER A 198 1.95 11.58 -9.72
C SER A 198 2.82 12.81 -9.85
N LYS A 199 2.21 13.99 -9.72
CA LYS A 199 2.90 15.28 -9.58
C LYS A 199 2.16 16.13 -8.55
N TYR A 200 2.92 16.87 -7.77
CA TYR A 200 2.40 17.66 -6.66
C TYR A 200 2.66 19.15 -6.87
N ARG A 201 1.78 19.99 -6.34
CA ARG A 201 2.13 21.38 -6.03
C ARG A 201 3.04 21.37 -4.82
N GLU A 202 3.99 22.29 -4.73
CA GLU A 202 4.95 22.37 -3.63
C GLU A 202 4.25 22.41 -2.26
N ASP A 203 3.31 23.33 -2.05
CA ASP A 203 2.54 23.44 -0.80
C ASP A 203 1.79 22.14 -0.44
N ALA A 204 1.28 21.43 -1.44
CA ALA A 204 0.59 20.15 -1.23
C ALA A 204 1.57 19.04 -0.83
N LEU A 205 2.77 19.03 -1.42
CA LEU A 205 3.83 18.09 -1.07
C LEU A 205 4.39 18.36 0.33
N ILE A 206 4.56 19.64 0.72
CA ILE A 206 4.93 20.02 2.09
C ILE A 206 3.88 19.53 3.08
N ASN A 207 2.59 19.75 2.78
CA ASN A 207 1.51 19.24 3.62
C ASN A 207 1.53 17.70 3.71
N GLN A 208 1.69 17.00 2.58
CA GLN A 208 1.77 15.54 2.54
C GLN A 208 2.90 15.01 3.43
N ILE A 209 4.12 15.54 3.30
CA ILE A 209 5.28 15.15 4.11
C ILE A 209 5.02 15.34 5.62
N ALA A 210 4.18 16.32 5.99
CA ALA A 210 3.87 16.61 7.38
C ALA A 210 2.72 15.76 7.96
N THR A 211 1.77 15.30 7.14
CA THR A 211 0.49 14.75 7.63
C THR A 211 0.11 13.37 7.12
N ASP A 212 0.64 12.96 5.97
CA ASP A 212 0.26 11.69 5.32
C ASP A 212 1.15 10.54 5.83
N SER A 213 0.55 9.38 6.08
CA SER A 213 1.29 8.16 6.40
C SER A 213 1.98 7.58 5.16
N HIS A 214 1.57 7.98 3.95
CA HIS A 214 2.22 7.52 2.73
C HIS A 214 3.42 8.39 2.38
N SER A 215 4.53 7.74 2.02
CA SER A 215 5.63 8.41 1.36
C SER A 215 5.16 9.04 0.04
N PRO A 216 5.73 10.18 -0.40
CA PRO A 216 5.43 10.75 -1.71
C PRO A 216 5.73 9.75 -2.83
N ALA A 217 4.95 9.81 -3.91
CA ALA A 217 4.88 8.73 -4.90
C ALA A 217 6.23 8.28 -5.49
N GLU A 218 7.17 9.20 -5.77
CA GLU A 218 8.53 8.83 -6.24
C GLU A 218 9.23 7.85 -5.28
N PHE A 219 9.06 8.06 -3.98
CA PHE A 219 9.71 7.27 -2.94
C PHE A 219 8.94 5.99 -2.62
N ARG A 220 7.65 5.90 -2.95
CA ARG A 220 6.92 4.62 -3.03
C ARG A 220 7.38 3.74 -4.18
N VAL A 221 7.91 4.34 -5.25
CA VAL A 221 8.57 3.58 -6.33
C VAL A 221 9.95 3.11 -5.87
N ILE A 222 10.88 4.04 -5.62
CA ILE A 222 12.29 3.68 -5.47
C ILE A 222 12.64 3.12 -4.09
N GLY A 223 11.90 3.51 -3.05
CA GLY A 223 12.09 3.04 -1.67
C GLY A 223 12.08 1.52 -1.53
N PRO A 224 11.00 0.82 -1.95
CA PRO A 224 10.98 -0.64 -1.90
C PRO A 224 11.87 -1.27 -2.98
N VAL A 225 11.85 -0.74 -4.21
CA VAL A 225 12.51 -1.36 -5.37
C VAL A 225 14.04 -1.47 -5.19
N ARG A 226 14.70 -0.47 -4.60
CA ARG A 226 16.15 -0.50 -4.36
C ARG A 226 16.60 -1.52 -3.31
N ASN A 227 15.66 -2.15 -2.60
CA ASN A 227 15.91 -3.23 -1.65
C ASN A 227 15.77 -4.64 -2.26
N VAL A 228 15.35 -4.73 -3.53
CA VAL A 228 15.11 -6.00 -4.25
C VAL A 228 16.24 -6.29 -5.24
N ASP A 229 16.89 -7.44 -5.12
CA ASP A 229 18.05 -7.80 -5.96
C ASP A 229 17.71 -7.87 -7.45
N ALA A 230 16.54 -8.41 -7.79
CA ALA A 230 16.08 -8.54 -9.17
C ALA A 230 16.02 -7.18 -9.91
N TRP A 231 15.84 -6.07 -9.20
CA TRP A 231 15.90 -4.74 -9.81
C TRP A 231 17.32 -4.38 -10.29
N TYR A 232 18.34 -4.74 -9.52
CA TYR A 232 19.73 -4.50 -9.89
C TYR A 232 20.11 -5.30 -11.14
N GLU A 233 19.63 -6.55 -11.24
CA GLU A 233 19.82 -7.41 -12.40
C GLU A 233 19.03 -6.90 -13.61
N ALA A 234 17.75 -6.56 -13.43
CA ALA A 234 16.86 -6.10 -14.49
C ALA A 234 17.34 -4.80 -15.15
N PHE A 235 17.94 -3.87 -14.40
CA PHE A 235 18.37 -2.57 -14.92
C PHE A 235 19.88 -2.34 -14.92
N GLY A 236 20.67 -3.37 -14.56
CA GLY A 236 22.13 -3.29 -14.52
C GLY A 236 22.65 -2.23 -13.54
N VAL A 237 22.00 -2.04 -12.39
CA VAL A 237 22.34 -0.99 -11.42
C VAL A 237 23.65 -1.30 -10.72
N GLN A 238 24.61 -0.38 -10.80
CA GLN A 238 25.98 -0.55 -10.28
C GLN A 238 26.29 0.39 -9.12
N PRO A 239 27.33 0.09 -8.30
CA PRO A 239 27.89 1.06 -7.36
C PRO A 239 28.12 2.43 -8.01
N GLY A 240 27.69 3.49 -7.32
CA GLY A 240 27.74 4.87 -7.83
C GLY A 240 26.47 5.34 -8.55
N SER A 241 25.50 4.46 -8.83
CA SER A 241 24.16 4.88 -9.27
C SER A 241 23.43 5.63 -8.16
N ARG A 242 22.61 6.64 -8.50
CA ARG A 242 21.92 7.54 -7.53
C ARG A 242 21.23 6.80 -6.38
N TYR A 243 20.57 5.69 -6.68
CA TYR A 243 19.76 4.92 -5.72
C TYR A 243 20.35 3.55 -5.37
N TYR A 244 21.63 3.32 -5.67
CA TYR A 244 22.31 2.08 -5.30
C TYR A 244 22.34 1.88 -3.78
N LEU A 245 22.15 0.65 -3.32
CA LEU A 245 22.49 0.17 -1.98
C LEU A 245 23.44 -1.02 -2.10
N ALA A 246 24.44 -1.08 -1.21
CA ALA A 246 25.24 -2.29 -1.07
C ALA A 246 24.35 -3.46 -0.62
N PRO A 247 24.64 -4.72 -1.00
CA PRO A 247 23.81 -5.87 -0.65
C PRO A 247 23.46 -5.96 0.84
N GLU A 248 24.40 -5.65 1.73
CA GLU A 248 24.23 -5.64 3.18
C GLU A 248 23.36 -4.50 3.71
N GLU A 249 23.21 -3.41 2.95
CA GLU A 249 22.39 -2.25 3.31
C GLU A 249 20.92 -2.43 2.93
N ARG A 250 20.63 -3.34 2.00
CA ARG A 250 19.26 -3.67 1.57
C ARG A 250 18.47 -4.28 2.74
N VAL A 251 17.25 -3.81 2.93
CA VAL A 251 16.35 -4.26 3.98
C VAL A 251 15.35 -5.24 3.38
N ARG A 252 15.23 -6.42 4.00
CA ARG A 252 14.23 -7.44 3.68
C ARG A 252 13.52 -7.82 4.96
N ILE A 253 12.19 -7.70 4.96
CA ILE A 253 11.35 -7.97 6.12
C ILE A 253 10.53 -9.23 5.86
N TRP A 254 9.70 -9.19 4.81
CA TRP A 254 8.86 -10.29 4.34
C TRP A 254 9.41 -10.90 3.07
#